data_AF-A0A3D5X618-F1
#
_entry.id   AF-A0A3D5X618-F1
#
_cell.length_a   1.000
_cell.length_b   1.000
_cell.length_c   1.000
_cell.angle_alpha   90.00
_cell.angle_beta   90.00
_cell.angle_gamma   90.00
#
_symmetry.space_group_name_H-M   'P 1'
#
loop_
_entity.id
_entity.type
_entity.pdbx_description
1 polymer ?
#
loop_
_entity_poly.entity_id
_entity_poly.type
_entity_poly.pdbx_seq_one_letter_code
_entity_poly.pdbx_strand_id
1 'polypeptide(L)'
;QRIFANTDVLLEQSQNIAKHLFNSSNHPNIKEGELYVVLLTDCVIEGELVDALGIFKSENKDTFLKVYQQSDTFGLEQHQGINIRKLDKGCLIFNTEQDFGYKVVAIDNTNKNDEARYWKDAFLGVKPREDDFYQTSGHINLCRDFVKDILVNDTTIDKTEQVAILNKTRDYFAKSDTYSQDDFEENIISKPEIVEQYREYKDAYQAEMGCNLKDSFTISVDAAKQAKKVFKSVIKLDKNFHLYIHGGRDRVEKGFDHEKGLGYYKLFFDAEA
;
A
#
# COMPACT_ATOMS: atom_id res chain seq x y z
N GLN A 1 18.09 -13.56 16.15
CA GLN A 1 18.89 -14.77 16.41
C GLN A 1 19.16 -14.98 17.90
N ARG A 2 20.08 -14.24 18.56
CA ARG A 2 20.45 -14.50 19.96
C ARG A 2 19.27 -14.49 20.95
N ILE A 3 18.35 -13.53 20.78
CA ILE A 3 17.16 -13.41 21.64
C ILE A 3 16.25 -14.64 21.55
N PHE A 4 16.07 -15.21 20.34
CA PHE A 4 15.24 -16.41 20.17
C PHE A 4 15.92 -17.68 20.70
N ALA A 5 17.26 -17.74 20.67
CA ALA A 5 18.01 -18.86 21.21
C ALA A 5 18.13 -18.83 22.74
N ASN A 6 18.18 -17.63 23.32
CA ASN A 6 18.24 -17.42 24.76
C ASN A 6 17.49 -16.15 25.14
N THR A 7 16.38 -16.30 25.86
CA THR A 7 15.53 -15.17 26.26
C THR A 7 16.15 -14.35 27.40
N ASP A 8 17.09 -14.90 28.17
CA ASP A 8 17.78 -14.20 29.26
C ASP A 8 18.63 -13.02 28.75
N VAL A 9 19.03 -13.04 27.47
CA VAL A 9 19.79 -11.93 26.86
C VAL A 9 18.90 -10.79 26.37
N LEU A 10 17.58 -10.86 26.53
CA LEU A 10 16.64 -9.85 26.01
C LEU A 10 17.00 -8.43 26.49
N LEU A 11 17.37 -8.26 27.77
CA LEU A 11 17.74 -6.96 28.30
C LEU A 11 19.00 -6.42 27.63
N GLU A 12 20.06 -7.22 27.54
CA GLU A 12 21.30 -6.83 26.87
C GLU A 12 21.06 -6.47 25.39
N GLN A 13 20.29 -7.30 24.69
CA GLN A 13 20.03 -7.09 23.27
C GLN A 13 19.09 -5.91 23.02
N SER A 14 18.12 -5.63 23.90
CA SER A 14 17.29 -4.43 23.80
C SER A 14 18.10 -3.14 23.96
N GLN A 15 19.12 -3.13 24.83
CA GLN A 15 20.06 -2.01 24.92
C GLN A 15 20.87 -1.83 23.64
N ASN A 16 21.30 -2.92 23.01
CA ASN A 16 22.00 -2.86 21.72
C ASN A 16 21.08 -2.35 20.59
N ILE A 17 19.82 -2.80 20.56
CA ILE A 17 18.79 -2.30 19.63
C ILE A 17 18.57 -0.80 19.84
N ALA A 18 18.50 -0.33 21.09
CA ALA A 18 18.34 1.10 21.41
C ALA A 18 19.53 1.95 20.92
N LYS A 19 20.77 1.47 21.13
CA LYS A 19 21.97 2.13 20.59
C LYS A 19 21.97 2.17 19.07
N HIS A 20 21.58 1.08 18.42
CA HIS A 20 21.46 1.00 16.97
C HIS A 20 20.41 1.99 16.44
N LEU A 21 19.24 2.06 17.09
CA LEU A 21 18.20 3.03 16.76
C LEU A 21 18.71 4.46 16.86
N PHE A 22 19.40 4.79 17.96
CA PHE A 22 19.98 6.12 18.16
C PHE A 22 20.97 6.47 17.04
N ASN A 23 21.90 5.56 16.74
CA ASN A 23 22.90 5.77 15.68
C ASN A 23 22.30 5.81 14.26
N SER A 24 21.12 5.20 14.06
CA SER A 24 20.40 5.20 12.79
C SER A 24 19.49 6.43 12.65
N SER A 25 19.31 7.22 13.72
CA SER A 25 18.36 8.34 13.78
C SER A 25 19.04 9.70 13.57
N ASN A 26 19.92 9.81 12.57
CA ASN A 26 20.76 11.01 12.37
C ASN A 26 20.06 12.19 11.67
N HIS A 27 18.75 12.06 11.36
CA HIS A 27 18.01 13.09 10.67
C HIS A 27 17.32 14.05 11.66
N PRO A 28 17.45 15.38 11.53
CA PRO A 28 16.90 16.36 12.47
C PRO A 28 15.39 16.27 12.70
N ASN A 29 14.64 15.73 11.73
CA ASN A 29 13.19 15.56 11.82
C ASN A 29 12.75 14.28 12.57
N ILE A 30 13.68 13.45 13.03
CA ILE A 30 13.33 12.25 13.81
C ILE A 30 13.03 12.68 15.25
N LYS A 31 11.80 12.45 15.69
CA LYS A 31 11.37 12.79 17.03
C LYS A 31 12.00 11.87 18.07
N GLU A 32 12.32 12.45 19.22
CA GLU A 32 12.60 11.68 20.45
C GLU A 32 11.36 10.85 20.86
N GLY A 33 11.58 9.85 21.70
CA GLY A 33 10.50 8.95 22.09
C GLY A 33 10.94 7.79 22.96
N GLU A 34 10.00 6.89 23.21
CA GLU A 34 10.21 5.69 24.01
C GLU A 34 10.31 4.45 23.11
N LEU A 35 11.26 3.58 23.41
CA LEU A 35 11.47 2.31 22.71
C LEU A 35 11.04 1.15 23.62
N TYR A 36 10.23 0.26 23.06
CA TYR A 36 9.77 -0.95 23.70
C TYR A 36 10.27 -2.15 22.90
N VAL A 37 10.91 -3.09 23.59
CA VAL A 37 11.34 -4.37 23.00
C VAL A 37 10.70 -5.48 23.82
N VAL A 38 9.91 -6.32 23.17
CA VAL A 38 9.13 -7.38 23.82
C VAL A 38 9.31 -8.69 23.09
N LEU A 39 9.30 -9.79 23.85
CA LEU A 39 9.18 -11.13 23.29
C LEU A 39 7.73 -11.57 23.42
N LEU A 40 7.14 -11.96 22.30
CA LEU A 40 5.79 -12.50 22.21
C LEU A 40 5.90 -13.99 21.94
N THR A 41 5.18 -14.80 22.70
CA THR A 41 5.09 -16.25 22.46
C THR A 41 3.76 -16.58 21.80
N ASP A 42 3.69 -17.75 21.17
CA ASP A 42 2.45 -18.30 20.61
C ASP A 42 1.77 -17.39 19.57
N CYS A 43 2.57 -16.69 18.76
CA CYS A 43 2.05 -15.89 17.65
C CYS A 43 1.67 -16.80 16.48
N VAL A 44 0.47 -16.60 15.92
CA VAL A 44 0.03 -17.34 14.73
C VAL A 44 0.28 -16.50 13.47
N ILE A 45 1.08 -17.03 12.54
CA ILE A 45 1.35 -16.42 11.24
C ILE A 45 1.21 -17.48 10.15
N GLU A 46 0.31 -17.26 9.18
CA GLU A 46 0.07 -18.20 8.06
C GLU A 46 -0.22 -19.67 8.49
N GLY A 47 -0.79 -19.84 9.69
CA GLY A 47 -1.09 -21.16 10.26
C GLY A 47 0.04 -21.79 11.08
N GLU A 48 1.21 -21.15 11.14
CA GLU A 48 2.33 -21.55 12.00
C GLU A 48 2.26 -20.86 13.36
N LEU A 49 2.55 -21.60 14.43
CA LEU A 49 2.69 -21.07 15.78
C LEU A 49 4.17 -20.81 16.07
N VAL A 50 4.54 -19.55 16.27
CA VAL A 50 5.94 -19.11 16.42
C VAL A 50 6.08 -18.01 17.48
N ASP A 51 7.29 -17.86 18.03
CA ASP A 51 7.63 -16.69 18.84
C ASP A 51 7.96 -15.49 17.94
N ALA A 52 7.77 -14.27 18.45
CA ALA A 52 8.10 -13.04 17.74
C ALA A 52 8.77 -12.01 18.63
N LEU A 53 9.72 -11.26 18.06
CA LEU A 53 10.32 -10.09 18.69
C LEU A 53 9.55 -8.84 18.24
N GLY A 54 8.92 -8.15 19.18
CA GLY A 54 8.30 -6.86 18.95
C GLY A 54 9.23 -5.71 19.28
N ILE A 55 9.35 -4.75 18.35
CA ILE A 55 10.09 -3.50 18.54
C ILE A 55 9.13 -2.35 18.22
N PHE A 56 8.86 -1.50 19.21
CA PHE A 56 7.90 -0.41 19.08
C PHE A 56 8.51 0.90 19.53
N LYS A 57 8.31 1.96 18.74
CA LYS A 57 8.75 3.31 19.08
C LYS A 57 7.53 4.22 19.16
N SER A 58 7.36 4.86 20.31
CA SER A 58 6.34 5.90 20.51
C SER A 58 7.01 7.26 20.47
N GLU A 59 6.54 8.11 19.57
CA GLU A 59 7.03 9.49 19.35
C GLU A 59 6.01 10.53 19.84
N ASN A 60 4.76 10.11 20.03
CA ASN A 60 3.69 10.97 20.51
C ASN A 60 3.09 10.40 21.81
N LYS A 61 2.64 11.30 22.70
CA LYS A 61 1.84 10.99 23.88
C LYS A 61 0.49 11.68 23.76
N ASP A 62 -0.59 10.93 23.96
CA ASP A 62 -1.94 11.46 23.96
C ASP A 62 -2.23 12.08 25.34
N THR A 63 -2.83 13.27 25.33
CA THR A 63 -3.35 13.90 26.53
C THR A 63 -4.79 13.43 26.74
N PHE A 64 -5.11 12.95 27.93
CA PHE A 64 -6.46 12.51 28.28
C PHE A 64 -6.82 12.97 29.69
N LEU A 65 -8.12 13.11 29.93
CA LEU A 65 -8.66 13.49 31.23
C LEU A 65 -9.12 12.23 31.97
N LYS A 66 -8.61 12.04 33.18
CA LYS A 66 -9.07 11.01 34.11
C LYS A 66 -10.07 11.65 35.06
N VAL A 67 -11.33 11.24 34.95
CA VAL A 67 -12.38 11.59 35.92
C VAL A 67 -12.45 10.51 36.97
N TYR A 68 -12.39 10.87 38.25
CA TYR A 68 -12.56 9.94 39.35
C TYR A 68 -13.45 10.57 40.43
N GLN A 69 -14.16 9.72 41.16
CA GLN A 69 -15.04 10.17 42.23
C GLN A 69 -14.24 10.34 43.52
N GLN A 70 -14.41 11.48 44.17
CA GLN A 70 -13.82 11.78 45.47
C GLN A 70 -14.97 12.15 46.42
N SER A 71 -15.47 11.17 47.17
CA SER A 71 -16.70 11.29 47.97
C SER A 71 -17.90 11.73 47.12
N ASP A 72 -18.52 12.89 47.40
CA ASP A 72 -19.69 13.42 46.69
C ASP A 72 -19.33 14.39 45.55
N THR A 73 -18.04 14.52 45.21
CA THR A 73 -17.57 15.37 44.11
C THR A 73 -16.78 14.55 43.09
N PHE A 74 -16.62 15.11 41.89
CA PHE A 74 -15.77 14.54 40.85
C PHE A 74 -14.45 15.32 40.79
N GLY A 75 -13.34 14.59 40.89
CA GLY A 75 -12.01 15.08 40.56
C GLY A 75 -11.72 14.90 39.08
N LEU A 76 -10.99 15.87 38.52
CA LEU A 76 -10.50 15.83 37.15
C LEU A 76 -8.98 15.96 37.17
N GLU A 77 -8.29 14.98 36.60
CA GLU A 77 -6.84 15.02 36.40
C GLU A 77 -6.50 14.95 34.91
N GLN A 78 -5.53 15.76 34.48
CA GLN A 78 -4.94 15.63 33.16
C GLN A 78 -3.76 14.67 33.22
N HIS A 79 -3.79 13.65 32.36
CA HIS A 79 -2.71 12.67 32.20
C HIS A 79 -2.19 12.69 30.76
N GLN A 80 -0.94 12.28 30.59
CA GLN A 80 -0.33 12.01 29.29
C GLN A 80 0.09 10.54 29.24
N GLY A 81 -0.20 9.86 28.14
CA GLY A 81 0.13 8.44 28.00
C GLY A 81 0.27 8.02 26.55
N ILE A 82 0.77 6.79 26.35
CA ILE A 82 0.96 6.23 25.02
C ILE A 82 -0.33 5.54 24.59
N ASN A 83 -0.78 5.87 23.38
CA ASN A 83 -1.96 5.24 22.80
C ASN A 83 -1.57 3.97 22.04
N ILE A 84 -1.74 2.82 22.70
CA ILE A 84 -1.47 1.51 22.10
C ILE A 84 -2.34 1.18 20.87
N ARG A 85 -3.43 1.92 20.63
CA ARG A 85 -4.27 1.75 19.43
C ARG A 85 -3.72 2.52 18.22
N LYS A 86 -2.86 3.51 18.44
CA LYS A 86 -2.26 4.35 17.40
C LYS A 86 -0.75 4.29 17.52
N LEU A 87 -0.20 3.14 17.16
CA LEU A 87 1.23 2.91 17.17
C LEU A 87 1.92 3.80 16.12
N ASP A 88 2.92 4.57 16.54
CA ASP A 88 3.68 5.46 15.65
C ASP A 88 4.57 4.63 14.71
N LYS A 89 5.43 3.80 15.29
CA LYS A 89 6.34 2.90 14.57
C LYS A 89 6.40 1.56 15.28
N GLY A 90 6.37 0.48 14.50
CA GLY A 90 6.51 -0.86 15.05
C GLY A 90 6.99 -1.88 14.06
N CYS A 91 7.53 -2.96 14.60
CA CYS A 91 8.05 -4.09 13.88
C CYS A 91 7.82 -5.36 14.68
N LEU A 92 7.33 -6.40 14.02
CA LEU A 92 7.30 -7.77 14.53
C LEU A 92 8.23 -8.61 13.66
N ILE A 93 9.22 -9.23 14.28
CA ILE A 93 10.12 -10.19 13.63
C ILE A 93 9.71 -11.58 14.11
N PHE A 94 9.18 -12.40 13.22
CA PHE A 94 8.72 -13.75 13.54
C PHE A 94 9.89 -14.74 13.48
N ASN A 95 9.98 -15.65 14.44
CA ASN A 95 11.00 -16.69 14.49
C ASN A 95 10.71 -17.84 13.49
N THR A 96 10.60 -17.50 12.21
CA THR A 96 10.41 -18.40 11.07
C THR A 96 11.22 -17.88 9.88
N GLU A 97 11.45 -18.71 8.87
CA GLU A 97 12.17 -18.33 7.63
C GLU A 97 13.56 -17.72 7.90
N GLN A 98 14.29 -18.26 8.89
CA GLN A 98 15.61 -17.73 9.30
C GLN A 98 16.60 -17.68 8.12
N ASP A 99 16.61 -18.68 7.25
CA ASP A 99 17.49 -18.75 6.07
C ASP A 99 17.21 -17.65 5.04
N PHE A 100 16.02 -17.04 5.10
CA PHE A 100 15.60 -15.93 4.24
C PHE A 100 15.66 -14.56 4.94
N GLY A 101 16.16 -14.50 6.18
CA GLY A 101 16.32 -13.26 6.95
C GLY A 101 15.19 -12.94 7.93
N TYR A 102 14.34 -13.92 8.25
CA TYR A 102 13.12 -13.82 9.04
C TYR A 102 11.96 -13.08 8.36
N LYS A 103 10.75 -13.54 8.65
CA LYS A 103 9.52 -12.85 8.26
C LYS A 103 9.30 -11.66 9.18
N VAL A 104 8.99 -10.50 8.59
CA VAL A 104 8.84 -9.23 9.32
C VAL A 104 7.57 -8.52 8.90
N VAL A 105 6.83 -8.00 9.88
CA VAL A 105 5.73 -7.04 9.64
C VAL A 105 6.12 -5.71 10.29
N ALA A 106 6.17 -4.64 9.50
CA ALA A 106 6.59 -3.32 9.97
C ALA A 106 5.62 -2.22 9.56
N ILE A 107 5.37 -1.29 10.48
CA ILE A 107 4.55 -0.10 10.26
C ILE A 107 5.35 1.16 10.60
N ASP A 108 5.10 2.22 9.84
CA ASP A 108 5.51 3.59 10.15
C ASP A 108 4.35 4.51 9.78
N ASN A 109 3.61 4.98 10.79
CA ASN A 109 2.43 5.83 10.61
C ASN A 109 2.75 7.32 10.63
N THR A 110 3.98 7.68 11.01
CA THR A 110 4.42 9.07 11.17
C THR A 110 5.02 9.66 9.89
N ASN A 111 5.58 8.81 9.02
CA ASN A 111 6.22 9.23 7.78
C ASN A 111 5.42 8.80 6.54
N LYS A 112 4.31 9.49 6.27
CA LYS A 112 3.46 9.21 5.10
C LYS A 112 4.06 9.65 3.75
N ASN A 113 5.09 10.50 3.76
CA ASN A 113 5.63 11.18 2.56
C ASN A 113 7.09 10.82 2.23
N ASP A 114 7.58 9.64 2.62
CA ASP A 114 8.92 9.11 2.22
C ASP A 114 10.15 9.91 2.73
N GLU A 115 9.96 11.07 3.37
CA GLU A 115 11.01 11.98 3.84
C GLU A 115 11.89 11.41 4.97
N ALA A 116 11.53 10.28 5.57
CA ALA A 116 12.35 9.64 6.60
C ALA A 116 12.17 8.12 6.59
N ARG A 117 12.67 7.47 5.52
CA ARG A 117 12.82 6.01 5.41
C ARG A 117 13.71 5.36 6.46
N TYR A 118 14.20 6.11 7.46
CA TYR A 118 15.11 5.61 8.48
C TYR A 118 14.58 4.37 9.20
N TRP A 119 13.27 4.30 9.49
CA TRP A 119 12.73 3.19 10.27
C TRP A 119 12.87 1.87 9.53
N LYS A 120 12.40 1.80 8.29
CA LYS A 120 12.45 0.57 7.48
C LYS A 120 13.83 0.32 6.90
N ASP A 121 14.50 1.35 6.38
CA ASP A 121 15.72 1.17 5.59
C ASP A 121 16.98 1.22 6.47
N ALA A 122 17.16 2.28 7.28
CA ALA A 122 18.40 2.47 8.04
C ALA A 122 18.45 1.67 9.35
N PHE A 123 17.34 1.64 10.09
CA PHE A 123 17.26 1.00 11.40
C PHE A 123 16.94 -0.50 11.26
N LEU A 124 15.80 -0.83 10.63
CA LEU A 124 15.37 -2.22 10.48
C LEU A 124 16.11 -2.96 9.35
N GLY A 125 16.53 -2.25 8.29
CA GLY A 125 17.18 -2.88 7.14
C GLY A 125 16.29 -3.91 6.42
N VAL A 126 14.98 -3.70 6.43
CA VAL A 126 14.01 -4.65 5.87
C VAL A 126 13.76 -4.37 4.40
N LYS A 127 13.50 -5.43 3.63
CA LYS A 127 13.07 -5.34 2.24
C LYS A 127 11.65 -5.92 2.07
N PRO A 128 10.86 -5.43 1.10
CA PRO A 128 9.61 -6.07 0.74
C PRO A 128 9.82 -7.55 0.42
N ARG A 129 8.89 -8.40 0.86
CA ARG A 129 8.83 -9.80 0.48
C ARG A 129 8.22 -9.90 -0.92
N GLU A 130 8.90 -10.54 -1.86
CA GLU A 130 8.42 -10.71 -3.24
C GLU A 130 7.43 -11.89 -3.36
N ASP A 131 6.35 -11.83 -2.57
CA ASP A 131 5.26 -12.80 -2.58
C ASP A 131 4.15 -12.43 -3.60
N ASP A 132 3.11 -13.25 -3.66
CA ASP A 132 1.96 -13.05 -4.54
C ASP A 132 1.24 -11.72 -4.28
N PHE A 133 1.21 -11.25 -3.03
CA PHE A 133 0.62 -9.96 -2.68
C PHE A 133 1.46 -8.81 -3.26
N TYR A 134 2.78 -8.88 -3.14
CA TYR A 134 3.71 -7.93 -3.74
C TYR A 134 3.57 -7.89 -5.26
N GLN A 135 3.56 -9.06 -5.91
CA GLN A 135 3.44 -9.16 -7.37
C GLN A 135 2.10 -8.61 -7.87
N THR A 136 0.99 -8.99 -7.21
CA THR A 136 -0.36 -8.50 -7.55
C THR A 136 -0.46 -6.98 -7.38
N SER A 137 0.00 -6.46 -6.23
CA SER A 137 -0.05 -5.02 -5.94
C SER A 137 0.84 -4.22 -6.89
N GLY A 138 2.03 -4.76 -7.21
CA GLY A 138 2.97 -4.21 -8.16
C GLY A 138 2.36 -4.04 -9.55
N HIS A 139 1.76 -5.09 -10.10
CA HIS A 139 1.11 -5.02 -11.42
C HIS A 139 -0.12 -4.11 -11.46
N ILE A 140 -0.92 -4.06 -10.38
CA ILE A 140 -2.03 -3.11 -10.24
C ILE A 140 -1.51 -1.66 -10.31
N ASN A 141 -0.43 -1.35 -9.58
CA ASN A 141 0.18 -0.02 -9.57
C ASN A 141 0.81 0.32 -10.91
N LEU A 142 1.57 -0.61 -11.49
CA LEU A 142 2.18 -0.48 -12.82
C LEU A 142 1.12 -0.10 -13.87
N CYS A 143 0.00 -0.81 -13.91
CA CYS A 143 -1.06 -0.52 -14.88
C CYS A 143 -1.71 0.84 -14.63
N ARG A 144 -1.94 1.23 -13.36
CA ARG A 144 -2.43 2.58 -13.03
C ARG A 144 -1.48 3.65 -13.56
N ASP A 145 -0.20 3.51 -13.24
CA ASP A 145 0.82 4.52 -13.53
C ASP A 145 1.09 4.59 -15.03
N PHE A 146 1.09 3.46 -15.74
CA PHE A 146 1.14 3.40 -17.21
C PHE A 146 0.00 4.21 -17.87
N VAL A 147 -1.24 3.98 -17.44
CA VAL A 147 -2.38 4.72 -17.99
C VAL A 147 -2.24 6.22 -17.71
N LYS A 148 -1.80 6.58 -16.50
CA LYS A 148 -1.67 7.97 -16.05
C LYS A 148 -0.53 8.72 -16.75
N ASP A 149 0.61 8.07 -16.95
CA ASP A 149 1.85 8.73 -17.37
C ASP A 149 2.06 8.62 -18.89
N ILE A 150 1.64 7.51 -19.50
CA ILE A 150 1.79 7.26 -20.94
C ILE A 150 0.47 7.55 -21.67
N LEU A 151 -0.59 6.81 -21.37
CA LEU A 151 -1.81 6.86 -22.19
C LEU A 151 -2.58 8.17 -22.09
N VAL A 152 -2.47 8.90 -20.98
CA VAL A 152 -3.06 10.26 -20.84
C VAL A 152 -2.49 11.25 -21.85
N ASN A 153 -1.22 11.07 -22.25
CA ASN A 153 -0.52 11.93 -23.18
C ASN A 153 -0.62 11.45 -24.64
N ASP A 154 -1.12 10.24 -24.86
CA ASP A 154 -1.34 9.69 -26.20
C ASP A 154 -2.61 10.28 -26.82
N THR A 155 -2.44 11.03 -27.91
CA THR A 155 -3.55 11.68 -28.63
C THR A 155 -4.40 10.69 -29.44
N THR A 156 -3.94 9.46 -29.62
CA THR A 156 -4.65 8.40 -30.35
C THR A 156 -5.63 7.63 -29.45
N ILE A 157 -5.53 7.80 -28.13
CA ILE A 157 -6.33 7.08 -27.14
C ILE A 157 -7.23 8.06 -26.41
N ASP A 158 -8.54 7.80 -26.45
CA ASP A 158 -9.48 8.66 -25.75
C ASP A 158 -9.56 8.34 -24.24
N LYS A 159 -10.06 9.29 -23.44
CA LYS A 159 -10.24 9.10 -21.99
C LYS A 159 -11.13 7.91 -21.66
N THR A 160 -12.07 7.60 -22.53
CA THR A 160 -12.91 6.42 -22.37
C THR A 160 -11.98 5.21 -22.35
N GLU A 161 -11.09 5.05 -23.34
CA GLU A 161 -10.19 3.90 -23.55
C GLU A 161 -9.26 3.67 -22.37
N GLN A 162 -8.69 4.74 -21.84
CA GLN A 162 -7.96 4.71 -20.57
C GLN A 162 -8.80 4.10 -19.43
N VAL A 163 -10.05 4.53 -19.26
CA VAL A 163 -10.96 3.98 -18.24
C VAL A 163 -11.34 2.51 -18.53
N ALA A 164 -11.35 2.08 -19.80
CA ALA A 164 -11.59 0.67 -20.14
C ALA A 164 -10.48 -0.20 -19.60
N ILE A 165 -9.23 0.17 -19.90
CA ILE A 165 -8.04 -0.56 -19.47
C ILE A 165 -8.06 -0.69 -17.95
N LEU A 166 -8.26 0.41 -17.21
CA LEU A 166 -8.30 0.38 -15.74
C LEU A 166 -9.41 -0.52 -15.19
N ASN A 167 -10.61 -0.48 -15.77
CA ASN A 167 -11.73 -1.32 -15.34
C ASN A 167 -11.51 -2.80 -15.70
N LYS A 168 -10.98 -3.10 -16.88
CA LYS A 168 -10.62 -4.46 -17.30
C LYS A 168 -9.52 -5.02 -16.41
N THR A 169 -8.47 -4.25 -16.12
CA THR A 169 -7.40 -4.62 -15.17
C THR A 169 -7.98 -4.95 -13.80
N ARG A 170 -8.86 -4.08 -13.26
CA ARG A 170 -9.55 -4.34 -12.00
C ARG A 170 -10.28 -5.69 -12.02
N ASP A 171 -11.03 -5.94 -13.09
CA ASP A 171 -11.86 -7.14 -13.20
C ASP A 171 -11.01 -8.40 -13.42
N TYR A 172 -9.89 -8.28 -14.14
CA TYR A 172 -8.89 -9.33 -14.33
C TYR A 172 -8.36 -9.82 -12.98
N PHE A 173 -7.80 -8.91 -12.18
CA PHE A 173 -7.27 -9.26 -10.86
C PHE A 173 -8.35 -9.74 -9.88
N ALA A 174 -9.61 -9.36 -10.08
CA ALA A 174 -10.71 -9.80 -9.22
C ALA A 174 -11.29 -11.18 -9.60
N LYS A 175 -11.09 -11.65 -10.83
CA LYS A 175 -11.73 -12.87 -11.36
C LYS A 175 -10.75 -13.98 -11.71
N SER A 176 -9.49 -13.64 -12.00
CA SER A 176 -8.45 -14.60 -12.34
C SER A 176 -7.72 -15.09 -11.09
N ASP A 177 -7.39 -16.37 -11.04
CA ASP A 177 -6.60 -16.96 -9.96
C ASP A 177 -5.08 -16.77 -10.18
N THR A 178 -4.67 -16.61 -11.44
CA THR A 178 -3.26 -16.44 -11.83
C THR A 178 -3.10 -15.27 -12.79
N TYR A 179 -1.95 -14.62 -12.71
CA TYR A 179 -1.51 -13.63 -13.69
C TYR A 179 -0.61 -14.30 -14.73
N SER A 180 -0.80 -13.92 -15.98
CA SER A 180 0.12 -14.16 -17.09
C SER A 180 0.23 -12.89 -17.91
N GLN A 181 1.46 -12.46 -18.19
CA GLN A 181 1.69 -11.25 -18.97
C GLN A 181 1.08 -11.33 -20.37
N ASP A 182 1.25 -12.46 -21.06
CA ASP A 182 0.71 -12.64 -22.42
C ASP A 182 -0.82 -12.53 -22.43
N ASP A 183 -1.49 -13.22 -21.51
CA ASP A 183 -2.95 -13.18 -21.34
C ASP A 183 -3.45 -11.78 -20.98
N PHE A 184 -2.71 -11.07 -20.13
CA PHE A 184 -3.02 -9.69 -19.76
C PHE A 184 -2.88 -8.74 -20.95
N GLU A 185 -1.78 -8.84 -21.70
CA GLU A 185 -1.52 -8.02 -22.88
C GLU A 185 -2.57 -8.27 -23.97
N GLU A 186 -2.96 -9.53 -24.21
CA GLU A 186 -3.96 -9.89 -25.20
C GLU A 186 -5.37 -9.40 -24.82
N ASN A 187 -5.82 -9.69 -23.61
CA ASN A 187 -7.22 -9.46 -23.21
C ASN A 187 -7.51 -8.06 -22.67
N ILE A 188 -6.50 -7.41 -22.09
CA ILE A 188 -6.66 -6.13 -21.38
C ILE A 188 -6.18 -4.97 -22.25
N ILE A 189 -4.93 -5.04 -22.74
CA ILE A 189 -4.31 -4.00 -23.55
C ILE A 189 -4.75 -4.12 -25.02
N SER A 190 -4.69 -5.32 -25.58
CA SER A 190 -5.18 -5.77 -26.90
C SER A 190 -4.56 -5.13 -28.15
N LYS A 191 -4.16 -3.86 -28.10
CA LYS A 191 -3.59 -3.12 -29.24
C LYS A 191 -2.07 -3.31 -29.31
N PRO A 192 -1.50 -3.82 -30.42
CA PRO A 192 -0.05 -4.10 -30.53
C PRO A 192 0.84 -2.89 -30.21
N GLU A 193 0.46 -1.70 -30.69
CA GLU A 193 1.21 -0.47 -30.44
C GLU A 193 1.22 -0.06 -28.96
N ILE A 194 0.17 -0.39 -28.21
CA ILE A 194 0.09 -0.12 -26.76
C ILE A 194 0.82 -1.21 -25.97
N VAL A 195 0.79 -2.46 -26.44
CA VAL A 195 1.51 -3.57 -25.80
C VAL A 195 3.02 -3.29 -25.79
N GLU A 196 3.59 -2.80 -26.88
CA GLU A 196 5.00 -2.43 -26.94
C GLU A 196 5.33 -1.32 -25.93
N GLN A 197 4.53 -0.25 -25.90
CA GLN A 197 4.67 0.83 -24.90
C GLN A 197 4.53 0.32 -23.46
N TYR A 198 3.62 -0.63 -23.21
CA TYR A 198 3.41 -1.19 -21.88
C TYR A 198 4.63 -1.98 -21.41
N ARG A 199 5.25 -2.78 -22.29
CA ARG A 199 6.47 -3.54 -22.00
C ARG A 199 7.65 -2.61 -21.71
N GLU A 200 7.87 -1.60 -22.56
CA GLU A 200 8.92 -0.59 -22.34
C GLU A 200 8.72 0.17 -21.03
N TYR A 201 7.47 0.55 -20.72
CA TYR A 201 7.13 1.22 -19.47
C TYR A 201 7.34 0.30 -18.26
N LYS A 202 7.01 -1.00 -18.36
CA LYS A 202 7.27 -2.00 -17.31
C LYS A 202 8.77 -2.08 -16.99
N ASP A 203 9.62 -2.17 -18.01
CA ASP A 203 11.07 -2.24 -17.82
C ASP A 203 11.63 -0.97 -17.15
N ALA A 204 11.19 0.21 -17.62
CA ALA A 204 11.57 1.49 -17.02
C ALA A 204 11.08 1.61 -15.57
N TYR A 205 9.84 1.22 -15.31
CA TYR A 205 9.23 1.23 -13.97
C TYR A 205 9.99 0.32 -13.00
N GLN A 206 10.38 -0.87 -13.44
CA GLN A 206 11.17 -1.81 -12.63
C GLN A 206 12.54 -1.26 -12.28
N ALA A 207 13.22 -0.62 -13.23
CA ALA A 207 14.51 0.01 -13.01
C ALA A 207 14.41 1.20 -12.05
N GLU A 208 13.40 2.06 -12.21
CA GLU A 208 13.18 3.24 -11.37
C GLU A 208 12.78 2.87 -9.93
N MET A 209 11.83 1.94 -9.79
CA MET A 209 11.32 1.51 -8.49
C MET A 209 12.20 0.47 -7.78
N GLY A 210 13.22 -0.06 -8.48
CA GLY A 210 14.05 -1.14 -7.98
C GLY A 210 13.23 -2.41 -7.66
N CYS A 211 12.22 -2.69 -8.46
CA CYS A 211 11.30 -3.81 -8.26
C CYS A 211 11.45 -4.90 -9.33
N ASN A 212 11.03 -6.11 -8.99
CA ASN A 212 11.04 -7.25 -9.91
C ASN A 212 9.63 -7.81 -10.07
N LEU A 213 9.00 -7.50 -11.21
CA LEU A 213 7.64 -7.90 -11.53
C LEU A 213 7.65 -9.11 -12.45
N LYS A 214 7.26 -10.27 -11.92
CA LYS A 214 7.26 -11.55 -12.64
C LYS A 214 6.19 -11.57 -13.72
N ASP A 215 6.48 -12.23 -14.84
CA ASP A 215 5.53 -12.37 -15.94
C ASP A 215 4.41 -13.37 -15.63
N SER A 216 4.56 -14.20 -14.59
CA SER A 216 3.50 -15.06 -14.08
C SER A 216 3.62 -15.31 -12.57
N PHE A 217 2.47 -15.33 -11.88
CA PHE A 217 2.33 -15.55 -10.44
C PHE A 217 0.88 -15.86 -10.07
N THR A 218 0.63 -16.32 -8.84
CA THR A 218 -0.73 -16.51 -8.31
C THR A 218 -1.27 -15.19 -7.81
N ILE A 219 -2.50 -14.83 -8.17
CA ILE A 219 -3.09 -13.57 -7.76
C ILE A 219 -3.48 -13.62 -6.27
N SER A 220 -2.99 -12.66 -5.50
CA SER A 220 -3.41 -12.49 -4.11
C SER A 220 -4.78 -11.85 -4.06
N VAL A 221 -5.76 -12.58 -3.50
CA VAL A 221 -7.14 -12.10 -3.31
C VAL A 221 -7.19 -10.80 -2.49
N ASP A 222 -6.30 -10.66 -1.50
CA ASP A 222 -6.27 -9.47 -0.64
C ASP A 222 -5.65 -8.25 -1.34
N ALA A 223 -4.62 -8.45 -2.17
CA ALA A 223 -4.11 -7.40 -3.04
C ALA A 223 -5.11 -7.02 -4.14
N ALA A 224 -5.78 -8.00 -4.75
CA ALA A 224 -6.80 -7.79 -5.77
C ALA A 224 -7.96 -6.90 -5.29
N LYS A 225 -8.36 -7.01 -4.01
CA LYS A 225 -9.35 -6.10 -3.39
C LYS A 225 -8.91 -4.64 -3.43
N GLN A 226 -7.60 -4.36 -3.46
CA GLN A 226 -7.07 -2.99 -3.57
C GLN A 226 -7.28 -2.39 -4.96
N ALA A 227 -7.36 -3.20 -6.01
CA ALA A 227 -7.62 -2.74 -7.38
C ALA A 227 -8.87 -1.84 -7.46
N LYS A 228 -9.93 -2.17 -6.70
CA LYS A 228 -11.16 -1.35 -6.62
C LYS A 228 -10.92 0.06 -6.08
N LYS A 229 -9.97 0.23 -5.14
CA LYS A 229 -9.62 1.55 -4.58
C LYS A 229 -8.76 2.35 -5.54
N VAL A 230 -7.86 1.67 -6.25
CA VAL A 230 -6.87 2.24 -7.16
C VAL A 230 -7.55 2.71 -8.46
N PHE A 231 -8.43 1.90 -9.03
CA PHE A 231 -9.14 2.17 -10.27
C PHE A 231 -10.52 2.75 -9.99
N LYS A 232 -10.57 4.05 -9.64
CA LYS A 232 -11.84 4.77 -9.54
C LYS A 232 -12.37 5.02 -10.93
N SER A 233 -13.56 4.51 -11.23
CA SER A 233 -14.24 4.72 -12.51
C SER A 233 -14.83 6.13 -12.64
N VAL A 234 -14.07 7.17 -12.29
CA VAL A 234 -14.52 8.56 -12.30
C VAL A 234 -13.87 9.32 -13.43
N ILE A 235 -14.68 9.76 -14.40
CA ILE A 235 -14.26 10.73 -15.40
C ILE A 235 -14.46 12.11 -14.79
N LYS A 236 -13.37 12.83 -14.58
CA LYS A 236 -13.41 14.25 -14.23
C LYS A 236 -13.52 15.07 -15.51
N LEU A 237 -14.66 15.74 -15.69
CA LEU A 237 -14.91 16.60 -16.84
C LEU A 237 -14.36 18.01 -16.56
N ASP A 238 -14.84 18.63 -15.49
CA ASP A 238 -14.44 19.96 -15.02
C ASP A 238 -14.65 20.06 -13.49
N LYS A 239 -14.69 21.28 -12.94
CA LYS A 239 -15.00 21.49 -11.51
C LYS A 239 -16.44 21.14 -11.12
N ASN A 240 -17.33 21.00 -12.10
CA ASN A 240 -18.77 20.88 -11.91
C ASN A 240 -19.25 19.43 -12.03
N PHE A 241 -18.61 18.62 -12.88
CA PHE A 241 -19.09 17.29 -13.23
C PHE A 241 -18.04 16.19 -13.04
N HIS A 242 -18.43 15.19 -12.25
CA HIS A 242 -17.75 13.91 -12.11
C HIS A 242 -18.70 12.80 -12.58
N LEU A 243 -18.23 11.96 -13.49
CA LEU A 243 -19.02 10.88 -14.08
C LEU A 243 -18.51 9.54 -13.53
N TYR A 244 -19.31 8.85 -12.72
CA TYR A 244 -18.98 7.53 -12.19
C TYR A 244 -19.53 6.46 -13.13
N ILE A 245 -18.65 5.74 -13.83
CA ILE A 245 -19.02 4.75 -14.84
C ILE A 245 -18.70 3.35 -14.30
N HIS A 246 -19.70 2.67 -13.76
CA HIS A 246 -19.54 1.34 -13.16
C HIS A 246 -19.51 0.19 -14.18
N GLY A 247 -19.79 0.46 -15.46
CA GLY A 247 -19.86 -0.50 -16.58
C GLY A 247 -20.64 0.07 -17.77
N GLY A 248 -21.00 -0.76 -18.77
CA GLY A 248 -21.95 -0.39 -19.84
C GLY A 248 -21.44 0.71 -20.78
N ARG A 249 -20.28 0.48 -21.37
CA ARG A 249 -19.49 1.52 -22.05
C ARG A 249 -19.87 1.72 -23.52
N ASP A 250 -20.46 0.69 -24.12
CA ASP A 250 -21.26 0.77 -25.35
C ASP A 250 -22.38 1.81 -25.26
N ARG A 251 -22.71 2.24 -24.04
CA ARG A 251 -23.74 3.24 -23.74
C ARG A 251 -23.17 4.61 -23.39
N VAL A 252 -21.90 4.87 -23.69
CA VAL A 252 -21.27 6.17 -23.45
C VAL A 252 -20.61 6.68 -24.72
N GLU A 253 -21.10 7.81 -25.25
CA GLU A 253 -20.51 8.48 -26.41
C GLU A 253 -19.95 9.85 -26.03
N LYS A 254 -18.74 10.17 -26.50
CA LYS A 254 -18.15 11.49 -26.39
C LYS A 254 -18.39 12.28 -27.68
N GLY A 255 -18.73 13.55 -27.56
CA GLY A 255 -18.80 14.46 -28.70
C GLY A 255 -18.39 15.88 -28.35
N PHE A 256 -18.43 16.75 -29.35
CA PHE A 256 -18.17 18.18 -29.20
C PHE A 256 -19.35 18.95 -29.79
N ASP A 257 -19.93 19.85 -28.99
CA ASP A 257 -20.96 20.77 -29.42
C ASP A 257 -20.29 22.03 -29.98
N HIS A 258 -20.29 22.18 -31.30
CA HIS A 258 -19.68 23.32 -31.97
C HIS A 258 -20.41 24.65 -31.73
N GLU A 259 -21.70 24.62 -31.41
CA GLU A 259 -22.47 25.84 -31.11
C GLU A 259 -22.15 26.36 -29.71
N LYS A 260 -21.97 25.45 -28.74
CA LYS A 260 -21.63 25.81 -27.35
C LYS A 260 -20.12 25.88 -27.11
N GLY A 261 -19.31 25.34 -28.01
CA GLY A 261 -17.86 25.22 -27.82
C GLY A 261 -17.46 24.29 -26.67
N LEU A 262 -18.31 23.32 -26.33
CA LEU A 262 -18.13 22.44 -25.16
C LEU A 262 -18.10 20.97 -25.57
N GLY A 263 -17.24 20.20 -24.92
CA GLY A 263 -17.29 18.73 -25.00
C GLY A 263 -18.47 18.18 -24.19
N TYR A 264 -19.07 17.08 -24.65
CA TYR A 264 -20.15 16.40 -23.95
C TYR A 264 -19.94 14.88 -23.90
N TYR A 265 -20.62 14.24 -22.95
CA TYR A 265 -20.84 12.80 -22.91
C TYR A 265 -22.33 12.52 -22.99
N LYS A 266 -22.76 11.62 -23.88
CA LYS A 266 -24.11 11.04 -23.92
C LYS A 266 -24.09 9.71 -23.19
N LEU A 267 -25.08 9.50 -22.32
CA LEU A 267 -25.27 8.26 -21.57
C LEU A 267 -26.58 7.63 -22.02
N PHE A 268 -26.53 6.36 -22.43
CA PHE A 268 -27.71 5.58 -22.77
C PHE A 268 -28.06 4.64 -21.60
N PHE A 269 -29.33 4.52 -21.27
CA PHE A 269 -29.83 3.64 -20.20
C PHE A 269 -31.14 2.99 -20.64
N ASP A 270 -31.43 1.77 -20.17
CA ASP A 270 -32.62 1.01 -20.60
C ASP A 270 -33.87 1.45 -19.83
N ALA A 271 -33.77 1.52 -18.51
CA ALA A 271 -34.85 1.90 -17.61
C ALA A 271 -34.28 2.69 -16.42
N GLU A 272 -35.04 3.68 -15.97
CA GLU A 272 -34.74 4.42 -14.75
C GLU A 272 -35.00 3.51 -13.53
N ALA A 273 -34.06 3.50 -12.59
CA ALA A 273 -34.10 2.65 -11.39
C ALA A 273 -34.84 3.33 -10.24
#